data_AF-A0A2C9KWA4-F1
#
_entry.id   AF-A0A2C9KWA4-F1
#
_cell.length_a   1.000
_cell.length_b   1.000
_cell.length_c   1.000
_cell.angle_alpha   90.00
_cell.angle_beta   90.00
_cell.angle_gamma   90.00
#
_symmetry.space_group_name_H-M   'P 1'
#
loop_
_entity.id
_entity.type
_entity.pdbx_description
1 polymer ?
#
loop_
_entity_poly.entity_id
_entity_poly.type
_entity_poly.pdbx_seq_one_letter_code
_entity_poly.pdbx_strand_id
1 'polypeptide(L)'
;MGVMGALSIIHALAFSAESAGGAMGDNEYSEVVQLLELVQNNSNKDPETRALFLDGLAAVMATEKVYNKVMLWVANNMTQVFEENYIADTEEDAELTSRTSVPVDVMYGLNNEAESTVVLNLVPLLEQQLDDERLKRN
;
A
#
# COMPACT_ATOMS: atom_id res chain seq x y z
N MET A 1 10.20 -16.61 1.06
CA MET A 1 9.29 -17.45 1.87
C MET A 1 8.75 -16.75 3.13
N GLY A 2 9.35 -15.66 3.62
CA GLY A 2 8.88 -14.98 4.84
C GLY A 2 7.52 -14.29 4.73
N VAL A 3 7.31 -13.46 3.70
CA VAL A 3 6.09 -12.63 3.56
C VAL A 3 4.81 -13.47 3.44
N MET A 4 4.76 -14.40 2.48
CA MET A 4 3.59 -15.26 2.27
C MET A 4 3.32 -16.18 3.47
N GLY A 5 4.37 -16.67 4.14
CA GLY A 5 4.22 -17.46 5.36
C GLY A 5 3.61 -16.63 6.49
N ALA A 6 4.09 -15.41 6.70
CA ALA A 6 3.54 -14.51 7.70
C ALA A 6 2.08 -14.12 7.38
N LEU A 7 1.77 -13.81 6.12
CA LEU A 7 0.39 -13.53 5.69
C LEU A 7 -0.54 -14.73 5.86
N SER A 8 -0.05 -15.96 5.69
CA SER A 8 -0.84 -17.17 5.95
C SER A 8 -1.17 -17.32 7.44
N ILE A 9 -0.24 -16.98 8.33
CA ILE A 9 -0.45 -16.96 9.79
C ILE A 9 -1.43 -15.85 10.17
N ILE A 10 -1.22 -14.64 9.66
CA ILE A 10 -2.12 -13.49 9.84
C ILE A 10 -3.53 -13.88 9.40
N HIS A 11 -3.68 -14.50 8.23
CA HIS A 11 -4.97 -14.95 7.74
C HIS A 11 -5.59 -15.99 8.69
N ALA A 12 -4.83 -16.96 9.18
CA ALA A 12 -5.35 -17.95 10.12
C ALA A 12 -5.80 -17.35 11.46
N LEU A 13 -5.07 -16.35 11.98
CA LEU A 13 -5.40 -15.66 13.23
C LEU A 13 -6.56 -14.66 13.07
N ALA A 14 -6.61 -13.99 11.92
CA ALA A 14 -7.62 -12.99 11.61
C ALA A 14 -8.89 -13.61 10.98
N PHE A 15 -8.88 -14.93 10.75
CA PHE A 15 -9.99 -15.67 10.16
C PHE A 15 -11.22 -15.61 11.07
N SER A 16 -12.32 -15.14 10.49
CA SER A 16 -13.64 -15.13 11.09
C SER A 16 -14.52 -16.11 10.34
N ALA A 17 -14.83 -17.24 10.97
CA ALA A 17 -15.87 -18.12 10.46
C ALA A 17 -17.22 -17.48 10.77
N GLU A 18 -18.04 -17.21 9.74
CA GLU A 18 -19.39 -16.64 9.83
C GLU A 18 -20.34 -17.41 10.80
N SER A 19 -19.94 -18.57 11.33
CA SER A 19 -20.70 -19.37 12.30
C SER A 19 -20.46 -19.02 13.77
N ALA A 20 -19.52 -18.12 14.10
CA ALA A 20 -19.27 -17.72 15.48
C ALA A 20 -19.33 -16.20 15.56
N GLY A 21 -20.45 -15.65 16.05
CA GLY A 21 -20.61 -14.21 16.35
C GLY A 21 -19.70 -13.70 17.48
N GLY A 22 -18.47 -14.21 17.58
CA GLY A 22 -17.43 -13.76 18.48
C GLY A 22 -16.68 -12.59 17.86
N ALA A 23 -16.53 -11.52 18.62
CA ALA A 23 -15.55 -10.49 18.31
C ALA A 23 -14.14 -11.05 18.57
N MET A 24 -13.18 -10.68 17.74
CA MET A 24 -11.76 -10.97 17.95
C MET A 24 -11.30 -10.42 19.31
N GLY A 25 -10.53 -11.20 20.07
CA GLY A 25 -9.97 -10.73 21.33
C GLY A 25 -8.96 -9.60 21.12
N ASP A 26 -8.86 -8.67 22.07
CA ASP A 26 -7.92 -7.54 21.94
C ASP A 26 -6.45 -7.97 21.87
N ASN A 27 -6.08 -9.07 22.53
CA ASN A 27 -4.75 -9.66 22.46
C ASN A 27 -4.45 -10.23 21.06
N GLU A 28 -5.38 -11.02 20.52
CA GLU A 28 -5.24 -11.61 19.17
C GLU A 28 -5.17 -10.51 18.11
N TYR A 29 -5.98 -9.47 18.25
CA TYR A 29 -5.94 -8.29 17.39
C TYR A 29 -4.56 -7.60 17.46
N SER A 30 -4.03 -7.39 18.66
CA SER A 30 -2.71 -6.79 18.86
C SER A 30 -1.60 -7.62 18.20
N GLU A 31 -1.65 -8.95 18.32
CA GLU A 31 -0.68 -9.86 17.67
C GLU A 31 -0.76 -9.79 16.14
N VAL A 32 -1.98 -9.77 15.58
CA VAL A 32 -2.18 -9.65 14.14
C VAL A 32 -1.65 -8.32 13.60
N VAL A 33 -1.93 -7.21 14.28
CA VAL A 33 -1.44 -5.88 13.90
C VAL A 33 0.09 -5.82 13.98
N GLN A 34 0.70 -6.29 15.06
CA GLN A 34 2.16 -6.31 15.20
C GLN A 34 2.83 -7.14 14.09
N LEU A 35 2.24 -8.27 13.72
CA LEU A 35 2.76 -9.12 12.65
C LEU A 35 2.60 -8.45 11.27
N LEU A 36 1.48 -7.78 11.03
CA LEU A 36 1.25 -6.98 9.81
C LEU A 36 2.29 -5.85 9.69
N GLU A 37 2.49 -5.06 10.74
CA GLU A 37 3.46 -3.97 10.78
C GLU A 37 4.89 -4.48 10.57
N LEU A 38 5.24 -5.63 11.19
CA LEU A 38 6.55 -6.24 11.01
C LEU A 38 6.80 -6.63 9.55
N VAL A 39 5.82 -7.27 8.91
CA VAL A 39 5.94 -7.70 7.51
C VAL A 39 5.99 -6.48 6.59
N GLN A 40 5.15 -5.48 6.81
CA GLN A 40 5.15 -4.22 6.05
C GLN A 40 6.53 -3.54 6.12
N ASN A 41 7.06 -3.34 7.34
CA ASN A 41 8.35 -2.68 7.55
C ASN A 41 9.52 -3.43 6.92
N ASN A 42 9.47 -4.77 6.90
CA ASN A 42 10.51 -5.56 6.24
C ASN A 42 10.34 -5.58 4.72
N SER A 43 9.11 -5.50 4.22
CA SER A 43 8.83 -5.52 2.79
C SER A 43 9.22 -4.21 2.10
N ASN A 44 9.20 -3.08 2.83
CA ASN A 44 9.61 -1.77 2.30
C ASN A 44 11.08 -1.67 1.85
N LYS A 45 11.93 -2.64 2.19
CA LYS A 45 13.35 -2.65 1.82
C LYS A 45 13.59 -3.01 0.35
N ASP A 46 12.61 -3.66 -0.28
CA ASP A 46 12.74 -4.20 -1.63
C ASP A 46 11.40 -4.06 -2.39
N PRO A 47 11.37 -3.42 -3.57
CA PRO A 47 10.13 -3.20 -4.33
C PRO A 47 9.38 -4.48 -4.67
N GLU A 48 10.09 -5.56 -5.01
CA GLU A 48 9.47 -6.86 -5.35
C GLU A 48 8.81 -7.49 -4.11
N THR A 49 9.49 -7.41 -2.96
CA THR A 49 8.96 -7.90 -1.68
C THR A 49 7.76 -7.07 -1.22
N ARG A 50 7.78 -5.74 -1.40
CA ARG A 50 6.63 -4.86 -1.14
C ARG A 50 5.45 -5.20 -2.03
N ALA A 51 5.68 -5.42 -3.33
CA ALA A 51 4.63 -5.82 -4.26
C ALA A 51 4.01 -7.17 -3.86
N LEU A 52 4.84 -8.15 -3.47
CA LEU A 52 4.37 -9.45 -2.99
C LEU A 52 3.56 -9.36 -1.69
N PHE A 53 3.95 -8.48 -0.77
CA PHE A 53 3.17 -8.21 0.45
C PHE A 53 1.79 -7.65 0.13
N LEU A 54 1.73 -6.63 -0.75
CA LEU A 54 0.47 -6.00 -1.13
C LEU A 54 -0.46 -6.97 -1.86
N ASP A 55 0.07 -7.80 -2.78
CA ASP A 55 -0.69 -8.84 -3.48
C ASP A 55 -1.24 -9.89 -2.52
N GLY A 56 -0.40 -10.40 -1.62
CA GLY A 56 -0.83 -11.37 -0.62
C GLY A 56 -1.85 -10.79 0.37
N LEU A 57 -1.68 -9.53 0.78
CA LEU A 57 -2.65 -8.83 1.64
C LEU A 57 -3.99 -8.64 0.93
N ALA A 58 -3.99 -8.24 -0.35
CA ALA A 58 -5.19 -8.14 -1.16
C ALA A 58 -5.90 -9.50 -1.29
N ALA A 59 -5.15 -10.58 -1.50
CA ALA A 59 -5.70 -11.93 -1.54
C ALA A 59 -6.37 -12.33 -0.22
N VAL A 60 -5.79 -11.97 0.94
CA VAL A 60 -6.38 -12.22 2.25
C VAL A 60 -7.68 -11.43 2.43
N MET A 61 -7.69 -10.14 2.08
CA MET A 61 -8.88 -9.28 2.19
C MET A 61 -10.01 -9.73 1.24
N ALA A 62 -9.67 -10.18 0.04
CA ALA A 62 -10.63 -10.66 -0.96
C ALA A 62 -11.41 -11.92 -0.54
N THR A 63 -10.94 -12.64 0.49
CA THR A 63 -11.70 -13.78 1.02
C THR A 63 -12.93 -13.38 1.83
N GLU A 64 -13.04 -12.09 2.24
CA GLU A 64 -14.10 -11.52 3.10
C GLU A 64 -14.32 -12.25 4.44
N LYS A 65 -13.42 -13.14 4.84
CA LYS A 65 -13.50 -13.94 6.08
C LYS A 65 -12.57 -13.42 7.15
N VAL A 66 -12.37 -12.11 7.21
CA VAL A 66 -11.45 -11.45 8.15
C VAL A 66 -12.26 -10.56 9.10
N TYR A 67 -11.88 -10.49 10.38
CA TYR A 67 -12.55 -9.61 11.33
C TYR A 67 -12.52 -8.14 10.89
N ASN A 68 -13.67 -7.45 11.00
CA ASN A 68 -13.82 -6.03 10.65
C ASN A 68 -12.76 -5.11 11.27
N LYS A 69 -12.32 -5.40 12.50
CA LYS A 69 -11.31 -4.59 13.21
C LYS A 69 -9.96 -4.62 12.48
N VAL A 70 -9.57 -5.77 11.92
CA VAL A 70 -8.35 -5.93 11.12
C VAL A 70 -8.51 -5.25 9.77
N MET A 71 -9.67 -5.41 9.11
CA MET A 71 -9.96 -4.73 7.84
C MET A 71 -9.91 -3.21 7.98
N LEU A 72 -10.44 -2.66 9.07
CA LEU A 72 -10.42 -1.23 9.33
C LEU A 72 -9.00 -0.71 9.59
N TRP A 73 -8.17 -1.49 10.30
CA TRP A 73 -6.75 -1.16 10.45
C TRP A 73 -6.03 -1.11 9.10
N VAL A 74 -6.24 -2.13 8.26
CA VAL A 74 -5.65 -2.19 6.91
C VAL A 74 -6.12 -1.01 6.06
N ALA A 75 -7.42 -0.71 6.05
CA ALA A 75 -7.98 0.40 5.29
C ALA A 75 -7.34 1.73 5.69
N ASN A 76 -7.22 2.02 6.98
CA ASN A 76 -6.64 3.28 7.45
C ASN A 76 -5.15 3.39 7.10
N ASN A 77 -4.37 2.32 7.34
CA ASN A 77 -2.93 2.36 7.13
C ASN A 77 -2.56 2.38 5.64
N MET A 78 -3.20 1.53 4.82
CA MET A 78 -2.90 1.43 3.39
C MET A 78 -3.40 2.65 2.61
N THR A 79 -4.55 3.24 3.00
CA THR A 79 -5.05 4.47 2.35
C THR A 79 -4.09 5.61 2.59
N GLN A 80 -3.67 5.83 3.85
CA GLN A 80 -2.70 6.88 4.17
C GLN A 80 -1.38 6.68 3.39
N VAL A 81 -0.84 5.46 3.36
CA VAL A 81 0.38 5.16 2.60
C VAL A 81 0.17 5.39 1.10
N PHE A 82 -1.00 5.09 0.55
CA PHE A 82 -1.27 5.34 -0.86
C PHE A 82 -1.30 6.85 -1.17
N GLU A 83 -2.02 7.62 -0.38
CA GLU A 83 -2.14 9.06 -0.53
C GLU A 83 -0.76 9.75 -0.42
N GLU A 84 0.03 9.39 0.59
CA GLU A 84 1.36 9.99 0.81
C GLU A 84 2.40 9.67 -0.28
N ASN A 85 2.29 8.53 -0.96
CA ASN A 85 3.31 8.08 -1.91
C ASN A 85 2.92 8.29 -3.38
N TYR A 86 1.63 8.18 -3.71
CA TYR A 86 1.16 8.12 -5.10
C TYR A 86 0.32 9.31 -5.53
N ILE A 87 -0.26 10.07 -4.60
CA ILE A 87 -1.07 11.24 -4.93
C ILE A 87 -0.20 12.48 -4.94
N ALA A 88 -0.38 13.31 -5.97
CA ALA A 88 0.25 14.61 -6.12
C ALA A 88 -0.81 15.71 -6.14
N ASP A 89 -0.48 16.86 -5.55
CA ASP A 89 -1.28 18.08 -5.66
C ASP A 89 -0.85 18.86 -6.90
N THR A 90 -1.80 19.11 -7.80
CA THR A 90 -1.56 19.83 -9.06
C THR A 90 -1.03 21.25 -8.88
N GLU A 91 -1.30 21.91 -7.74
CA GLU A 91 -0.87 23.29 -7.51
C GLU A 91 0.49 23.38 -6.78
N GLU A 92 0.77 22.45 -5.86
CA GLU A 92 2.00 22.46 -5.05
C GLU A 92 3.16 21.69 -5.72
N ASP A 93 2.88 20.74 -6.61
CA ASP A 93 3.88 19.82 -7.18
C ASP A 93 4.48 20.27 -8.53
N ALA A 94 4.40 21.57 -8.84
CA ALA A 94 5.15 22.17 -9.94
C ALA A 94 6.67 21.94 -9.79
N GLU A 95 7.17 21.72 -8.57
CA GLU A 95 8.55 21.32 -8.32
C GLU A 95 8.84 19.86 -8.69
N LEU A 96 7.88 18.93 -8.50
CA LEU A 96 8.06 17.52 -8.84
C LEU A 96 8.12 17.30 -10.35
N THR A 97 7.32 18.03 -11.12
CA THR A 97 7.40 18.01 -12.59
C THR A 97 8.70 18.64 -13.10
N SER A 98 9.23 19.66 -12.43
CA SER A 98 10.50 20.32 -12.78
C SER A 98 11.75 19.44 -12.63
N ARG A 99 11.67 18.40 -11.79
CA ARG A 99 12.77 17.46 -11.51
C ARG A 99 12.85 16.31 -12.51
N THR A 100 11.86 16.20 -13.40
CA THR A 100 11.79 15.07 -14.32
C THR A 100 12.61 15.30 -15.59
N SER A 101 13.17 14.22 -16.14
CA SER A 101 13.99 14.27 -17.36
C SER A 101 13.16 14.34 -18.64
N VAL A 102 11.86 14.11 -18.53
CA VAL A 102 10.88 14.14 -19.62
C VAL A 102 9.75 15.13 -19.32
N PRO A 103 9.09 15.71 -20.34
CA PRO A 103 7.89 16.52 -20.10
C PRO A 103 6.79 15.69 -19.43
N VAL A 104 6.23 16.22 -18.33
CA VAL A 104 5.14 15.59 -17.57
C VAL A 104 3.89 16.45 -17.70
N ASP A 105 2.82 15.83 -18.20
CA ASP A 105 1.49 16.42 -18.30
C ASP A 105 0.46 15.52 -17.63
N VAL A 106 -0.59 16.11 -17.05
CA VAL A 106 -1.75 15.37 -16.53
C VAL A 106 -2.61 14.90 -17.70
N MET A 107 -2.69 13.59 -17.90
CA MET A 107 -3.35 12.99 -19.05
C MET A 107 -4.40 11.96 -18.64
N TYR A 108 -5.41 11.76 -19.49
CA TYR A 108 -6.47 10.75 -19.34
C TYR A 108 -7.39 10.92 -18.11
N GLY A 109 -7.52 12.13 -17.59
CA GLY A 109 -8.54 12.47 -16.58
C GLY A 109 -9.96 12.25 -17.11
N LEU A 110 -10.84 11.72 -16.27
CA LEU A 110 -12.25 11.49 -16.62
C LEU A 110 -13.11 12.76 -16.49
N ASN A 111 -12.67 13.73 -15.70
CA ASN A 111 -13.41 14.95 -15.39
C ASN A 111 -12.76 16.16 -16.09
N ASN A 112 -13.61 17.12 -16.48
CA ASN A 112 -13.15 18.37 -17.13
C ASN A 112 -12.91 19.51 -16.13
N GLU A 113 -13.20 19.30 -14.85
CA GLU A 113 -13.04 20.29 -13.79
C GLU A 113 -11.68 20.11 -13.10
N ALA A 114 -10.78 21.07 -13.32
CA ALA A 114 -9.41 21.02 -12.80
C ALA A 114 -9.34 21.12 -11.26
N GLU A 115 -10.29 21.82 -10.62
CA GLU A 115 -10.23 22.23 -9.21
C GLU A 115 -10.42 21.09 -8.17
N SER A 116 -10.70 19.86 -8.61
CA SER A 116 -10.84 18.70 -7.71
C SER A 116 -10.17 17.42 -8.25
N THR A 117 -9.24 17.57 -9.18
CA THR A 117 -8.61 16.43 -9.83
C THR A 117 -7.52 15.83 -8.93
N VAL A 118 -7.71 14.58 -8.51
CA VAL A 118 -6.67 13.77 -7.88
C VAL A 118 -5.70 13.29 -8.95
N VAL A 119 -4.42 13.63 -8.82
CA VAL A 119 -3.39 13.26 -9.79
C VAL A 119 -2.45 12.21 -9.21
N LEU A 120 -2.02 11.27 -10.04
CA LEU A 120 -1.03 10.26 -9.69
C LEU A 120 0.37 10.65 -10.19
N ASN A 121 1.37 10.58 -9.31
CA ASN A 121 2.76 10.98 -9.58
C ASN A 121 3.61 9.88 -10.27
N LEU A 122 3.06 9.24 -11.32
CA LEU A 122 3.68 8.06 -11.93
C LEU A 122 5.07 8.31 -12.52
N VAL A 123 5.26 9.39 -13.27
CA VAL A 123 6.54 9.67 -13.94
C VAL A 123 7.65 10.00 -12.93
N PRO A 124 7.44 10.92 -11.95
CA PRO A 124 8.43 11.16 -10.89
C PRO A 124 8.85 9.89 -10.14
N LEU A 125 7.91 9.00 -9.78
CA LEU A 125 8.20 7.75 -9.08
C LEU A 125 9.08 6.79 -9.91
N LEU A 126 8.81 6.68 -11.21
CA LEU A 126 9.58 5.82 -12.11
C LEU A 126 11.02 6.32 -12.29
N GLU A 127 11.21 7.63 -12.40
CA GLU A 127 12.56 8.21 -12.52
C GLU A 127 13.36 8.04 -11.23
N GLN A 128 12.74 8.27 -10.06
CA GLN A 128 13.38 8.01 -8.78
C GLN A 128 13.83 6.55 -8.66
N GLN A 129 12.97 5.61 -9.05
CA GLN A 129 13.32 4.19 -9.04
C GLN A 129 14.48 3.86 -10.01
N LEU A 130 14.51 4.49 -11.19
CA LEU A 130 15.59 4.29 -12.16
C LEU A 130 16.92 4.80 -11.62
N ASP A 131 16.92 5.94 -10.93
CA ASP A 131 18.11 6.52 -10.32
C ASP A 131 18.63 5.68 -9.15
N ASP A 132 17.74 5.16 -8.30
CA ASP A 132 18.09 4.23 -7.23
C ASP A 132 18.76 2.95 -7.78
N GLU A 133 18.22 2.41 -8.88
CA GLU A 133 18.79 1.24 -9.56
C GLU A 133 20.15 1.53 -10.22
N ARG A 134 20.35 2.76 -10.73
CA ARG A 134 21.65 3.20 -11.26
C ARG A 134 22.69 3.33 -10.15
N LEU A 135 22.31 3.87 -9.00
CA LEU A 135 23.19 4.01 -7.83
C LEU A 135 23.66 2.66 -7.29
N LYS A 136 22.80 1.62 -7.28
CA LYS A 136 23.18 0.26 -6.85
C LYS A 136 24.17 -0.45 -7.77
N ARG A 137 24.31 -0.01 -9.03
CA ARG A 137 25.14 -0.66 -10.06
C ARG A 137 26.56 -0.09 -10.18
N ASN A 138 26.82 1.07 -9.57
CA ASN A 138 28.12 1.75 -9.56
C ASN A 138 28.85 1.53 -8.22
#